data_AF-A0A944FLV8-F1
#
_entry.id   AF-A0A944FLV8-F1
#
_cell.length_a   1.000
_cell.length_b   1.000
_cell.length_c   1.000
_cell.angle_alpha   90.00
_cell.angle_beta   90.00
_cell.angle_gamma   90.00
#
_symmetry.space_group_name_H-M   'P 1'
#
loop_
_entity.id
_entity.type
_entity.pdbx_description
1 polymer ?
#
loop_
_entity_poly.entity_id
_entity_poly.type
_entity_poly.pdbx_seq_one_letter_code
_entity_poly.pdbx_strand_id
1 'polypeptide(L)' 'MLPDLPYRTKAGEPLLEVDHIDDHAGGGRDHPAAMIALCPNCHSNKTHGAERAALTERLRKVAAERHATWAASLT' A
#
# COMPACT_ATOMS: atom_id res chain seq x y z
N MET A 1 14.54 -6.14 1.72
CA MET A 1 14.81 -4.70 1.59
C MET A 1 14.12 -4.20 0.33
N LEU A 2 13.34 -3.13 0.41
CA LEU A 2 12.87 -2.44 -0.80
C LEU A 2 14.10 -1.86 -1.53
N PRO A 3 14.11 -1.82 -2.87
CA PRO A 3 15.18 -1.14 -3.60
C PRO A 3 15.25 0.32 -3.16
N ASP A 4 16.45 0.91 -3.23
CA ASP A 4 16.64 2.32 -2.91
C ASP A 4 15.72 3.18 -3.81
N LEU A 5 14.80 3.90 -3.18
CA LEU A 5 13.85 4.75 -3.90
C LEU A 5 14.51 6.10 -4.18
N PRO A 6 14.43 6.61 -5.42
CA PRO A 6 15.15 7.81 -5.82
C PRO A 6 14.61 9.10 -5.16
N TYR A 7 13.40 9.06 -4.63
CA TYR A 7 12.73 10.22 -4.04
C TYR A 7 12.58 10.07 -2.54
N ARG A 8 12.99 11.13 -1.81
CA ARG A 8 13.01 11.18 -0.35
C ARG A 8 12.34 12.45 0.18
N THR A 9 11.81 12.38 1.39
CA THR A 9 11.31 13.56 2.12
C THR A 9 12.47 14.44 2.59
N LYS A 10 12.16 15.63 3.10
CA LYS A 10 13.17 16.50 3.76
C LYS A 10 13.86 15.82 4.95
N ALA A 11 13.20 14.83 5.57
CA ALA A 11 13.75 14.03 6.67
C ALA A 11 14.59 12.83 6.18
N GLY A 12 14.72 12.62 4.87
CA GLY A 12 15.48 11.52 4.29
C GLY A 12 14.70 10.20 4.13
N GLU A 13 13.45 10.15 4.59
CA GLU A 13 12.59 8.97 4.45
C GLU A 13 12.13 8.73 3.00
N PRO A 14 11.86 7.48 2.59
CA PRO A 14 11.27 7.19 1.28
C PRO A 14 9.97 7.96 1.06
N LEU A 15 9.79 8.53 -0.13
CA LEU A 15 8.57 9.27 -0.48
C LEU A 15 7.43 8.29 -0.84
N LEU A 16 6.74 7.79 0.18
CA LEU A 16 5.61 6.88 0.07
C LEU A 16 4.44 7.34 0.95
N GLU A 17 3.24 6.95 0.56
CA GLU A 17 1.98 7.25 1.22
C GLU A 17 1.34 5.93 1.66
N VAL A 18 1.03 5.81 2.95
CA VAL A 18 0.34 4.64 3.50
C VAL A 18 -1.15 4.87 3.37
N ASP A 19 -1.85 3.89 2.81
CA ASP A 19 -3.26 4.01 2.47
C ASP A 19 -4.02 2.69 2.68
N HIS A 20 -5.30 2.78 3.04
CA HIS A 20 -6.18 1.62 3.24
C HIS A 20 -6.67 1.11 1.89
N ILE A 21 -6.54 -0.18 1.61
CA ILE A 21 -6.94 -0.73 0.30
C ILE A 21 -8.45 -0.54 0.07
N ASP A 22 -9.23 -0.77 1.12
CA ASP A 22 -10.67 -0.54 1.17
C ASP A 22 -10.95 0.76 1.90
N ASP A 23 -11.63 1.70 1.24
CA ASP A 23 -11.96 3.00 1.83
C ASP A 23 -12.68 2.84 3.18
N HIS A 24 -12.23 3.58 4.19
CA HIS A 24 -12.80 3.58 5.53
C HIS A 24 -14.28 3.97 5.59
N ALA A 25 -14.77 4.75 4.63
CA ALA A 25 -16.20 5.06 4.53
C ALA A 25 -17.07 3.80 4.31
N GLY A 26 -16.48 2.70 3.84
CA GLY A 26 -17.12 1.40 3.69
C GLY A 26 -16.85 0.39 4.82
N GLY A 27 -16.18 0.81 5.91
CA GLY A 27 -15.84 -0.09 7.03
C GLY A 27 -14.55 -0.91 6.83
N GLY A 28 -13.62 -0.43 5.99
CA GLY A 28 -12.31 -1.06 5.80
C GLY A 28 -11.56 -1.20 7.12
N ARG A 29 -11.07 -2.42 7.42
CA ARG A 29 -10.34 -2.72 8.66
C ARG A 29 -9.04 -1.93 8.73
N ASP A 30 -8.82 -1.21 9.82
CA ASP A 30 -7.54 -0.59 10.14
C ASP A 30 -6.55 -1.65 10.66
N HIS A 31 -5.99 -2.43 9.72
CA HIS A 31 -5.10 -3.55 10.01
C HIS A 31 -4.02 -3.65 8.91
N PRO A 32 -2.74 -3.95 9.23
CA PRO A 32 -1.65 -3.98 8.25
C PRO A 32 -1.90 -4.87 7.02
N ALA A 33 -2.65 -5.97 7.19
CA ALA A 33 -3.06 -6.86 6.09
C ALA A 33 -4.00 -6.19 5.06
N ALA A 34 -4.59 -5.04 5.38
CA ALA A 34 -5.52 -4.27 4.55
C ALA A 34 -4.98 -2.87 4.22
N MET A 35 -3.69 -2.62 4.48
CA MET A 35 -3.02 -1.35 4.21
C MET A 35 -1.86 -1.56 3.25
N ILE A 36 -1.49 -0.52 2.51
CA ILE A 36 -0.40 -0.58 1.54
C ILE A 36 0.34 0.76 1.45
N ALA A 37 1.67 0.70 1.28
CA ALA A 37 2.48 1.87 0.99
C ALA A 37 2.62 2.04 -0.53
N LEU A 38 2.26 3.20 -1.06
CA LEU A 38 2.28 3.53 -2.49
C LEU A 38 3.12 4.78 -2.75
N CYS A 39 3.70 4.91 -3.94
CA CYS A 39 4.22 6.21 -4.37
C CYS A 39 3.04 7.15 -4.73
N PRO A 40 3.27 8.47 -4.77
CA PRO A 40 2.20 9.43 -5.06
C PRO A 40 1.45 9.16 -6.37
N ASN A 41 2.16 8.69 -7.41
CA ASN A 41 1.53 8.33 -8.69
C ASN A 41 0.64 7.09 -8.57
N CYS A 42 1.08 6.07 -7.84
CA CYS A 42 0.28 4.86 -7.62
C CYS A 42 -0.94 5.14 -6.75
N HIS A 43 -0.79 5.98 -5.72
CA HIS A 43 -1.92 6.41 -4.90
C HIS A 43 -2.92 7.21 -5.73
N SER A 44 -2.46 8.19 -6.52
CA SER A 44 -3.34 8.94 -7.44
C SER A 44 -4.07 8.03 -8.45
N ASN A 45 -3.38 7.03 -9.02
CA ASN A 45 -4.01 6.04 -9.90
C ASN A 45 -5.03 5.14 -9.18
N LYS A 46 -4.78 4.79 -7.91
CA LYS A 46 -5.75 4.04 -7.09
C LYS A 46 -7.01 4.88 -6.84
N THR A 47 -6.86 6.18 -6.59
CA THR A 47 -8.00 7.06 -6.24
C THR A 47 -8.78 7.51 -7.48
N HIS A 48 -8.07 7.87 -8.55
CA HIS A 48 -8.62 8.59 -9.70
C HIS A 48 -8.42 7.88 -11.04
N GLY A 49 -7.68 6.77 -11.09
CA GLY A 49 -7.38 6.06 -12.32
C GLY A 49 -8.60 5.35 -12.92
N ALA A 50 -8.61 5.22 -14.25
CA ALA A 50 -9.68 4.52 -14.98
C ALA A 50 -9.81 3.04 -14.53
N GLU A 51 -8.67 2.40 -14.24
CA GLU A 51 -8.60 0.99 -13.84
C GLU A 51 -8.48 0.78 -12.32
N ARG A 52 -8.95 1.75 -11.52
CA ARG A 52 -8.81 1.70 -10.05
C ARG A 52 -9.33 0.41 -9.42
N ALA A 53 -10.43 -0.15 -9.93
CA ALA A 53 -11.01 -1.38 -9.38
C ALA A 53 -10.07 -2.58 -9.55
N ALA A 54 -9.49 -2.73 -10.74
CA ALA A 54 -8.51 -3.78 -11.02
C ALA A 54 -7.23 -3.58 -10.21
N LEU A 55 -6.78 -2.34 -10.05
CA LEU A 55 -5.64 -2.01 -9.19
C LEU A 55 -5.91 -2.36 -7.72
N THR A 56 -7.06 -1.97 -7.17
CA THR A 56 -7.43 -2.26 -5.78
C THR A 56 -7.44 -3.77 -5.49
N GLU A 57 -8.01 -4.59 -6.38
CA GLU A 57 -7.99 -6.05 -6.23
C GLU A 57 -6.56 -6.62 -6.24
N ARG A 58 -5.69 -6.08 -7.10
CA ARG A 58 -4.28 -6.47 -7.11
C ARG A 58 -3.58 -6.07 -5.81
N LEU A 59 -3.82 -4.85 -5.31
CA LEU A 59 -3.22 -4.38 -4.06
C LEU A 59 -3.66 -5.22 -2.86
N ARG A 60 -4.92 -5.65 -2.82
CA ARG A 60 -5.45 -6.55 -1.77
C ARG A 60 -4.66 -7.85 -1.66
N LYS A 61 -4.36 -8.50 -2.79
CA LYS A 61 -3.54 -9.72 -2.83
C LYS A 61 -2.12 -9.45 -2.33
N VAL A 62 -1.50 -8.37 -2.82
CA VAL A 62 -0.13 -8.00 -2.43
C VAL A 62 -0.04 -7.71 -0.93
N ALA A 63 -0.96 -6.95 -0.36
CA ALA A 63 -0.94 -6.64 1.08
C ALA A 63 -1.09 -7.90 1.95
N ALA A 64 -2.00 -8.80 1.58
CA ALA A 64 -2.18 -10.08 2.27
C ALA A 64 -0.91 -10.94 2.23
N GLU A 65 -0.29 -11.08 1.05
CA GLU A 65 0.96 -11.84 0.88
C GLU A 65 2.12 -11.24 1.69
N ARG A 66 2.26 -9.91 1.67
CA ARG A 66 3.31 -9.20 2.42
C ARG A 66 3.11 -9.35 3.93
N HIS A 67 1.88 -9.24 4.41
CA HIS A 67 1.56 -9.45 5.81
C HIS A 67 1.84 -10.89 6.23
N ALA A 68 1.45 -11.89 5.45
CA ALA A 68 1.73 -13.29 5.73
C ALA A 68 3.25 -13.58 5.77
N THR A 69 4.00 -13.02 4.82
CA THR A 69 5.47 -13.14 4.78
C THR A 69 6.12 -12.54 6.03
N TRP A 70 5.68 -11.35 6.45
CA TRP A 70 6.15 -10.72 7.67
C TRP A 70 5.77 -11.51 8.92
N ALA A 71 4.52 -11.99 9.03
CA ALA A 71 4.07 -12.78 10.16
C ALA A 71 4.86 -14.08 10.31
N ALA A 72 5.16 -14.76 9.20
CA ALA A 72 6.00 -15.96 9.18
C ALA A 72 7.47 -15.69 9.56
N SER A 73 7.95 -14.45 9.41
CA SER A 73 9.32 -14.07 9.82
C SER A 73 9.45 -13.81 11.32
N LEU A 74 8.34 -13.78 12.06
CA LEU A 74 8.31 -13.59 13.52
C LEU A 74 8.29 -14.92 14.30
N THR A 75 8.11 -16.04 13.60
CA THR A 75 8.20 -17.42 14.13
C THR A 75 9.58 -18.00 13.89
#